data_AF-A0A956G8F3-F1
#
_entry.id   AF-A0A956G8F3-F1
#
_cell.length_a   1.000
_cell.length_b   1.000
_cell.length_c   1.000
_cell.angle_alpha   90.00
_cell.angle_beta   90.00
_cell.angle_gamma   90.00
#
_symmetry.space_group_name_H-M   'P 1'
#
loop_
_entity.id
_entity.type
_entity.pdbx_description
1 polymer ?
#
loop_
_entity_poly.entity_id
_entity_poly.type
_entity_poly.pdbx_seq_one_letter_code
_entity_poly.pdbx_strand_id
1 'polypeptide(L)'
;MRAVVGALAVAALALSSACKHEGAAQAPGPGAAATKRTAAPTRKPQSSPAEPPKPSYRISAHESAAAALRAVLAAHPDVRVLGFGEYHQKKGAAKVTSAIKRFTSALLPLVNARASDLIVETWVSTGACGKTEQRVAKVVRKTTKRPVTTENEVVTLIKRADKLHVRPHILKMTCKDYEHVRPKGKVDFARFLKLTGDQLLAKIVAVRKDRDALRAKLANAKGNKAARMRAILARKQLVLVYGGALHNDRAPSKEFAAYAYGPRASKAAGEGRYVEVDLFVPEYIEEKGSLVSEEGWFAEFRRRASAQQALLIRRGPGSYAIVFRRSAKKVAPKTGKP
;
A
#
# COMPACT_ATOMS: atom_id res chain seq x y z
N MET A 1 -33.88 0.69 -4.39
CA MET A 1 -33.07 1.33 -3.33
C MET A 1 -32.40 2.55 -3.93
N ARG A 2 -32.90 3.74 -3.60
CA ARG A 2 -32.41 5.02 -4.13
C ARG A 2 -31.01 5.30 -3.58
N ALA A 3 -30.04 5.53 -4.46
CA ALA A 3 -28.68 5.90 -4.10
C ALA A 3 -28.64 7.38 -3.71
N VAL A 4 -28.32 7.66 -2.45
CA VAL A 4 -27.96 9.00 -2.00
C VAL A 4 -26.50 9.22 -2.41
N VAL A 5 -26.29 9.88 -3.54
CA VAL A 5 -24.97 10.38 -3.96
C VAL A 5 -24.76 11.71 -3.26
N GLY A 6 -24.18 11.67 -2.06
CA GLY A 6 -23.75 12.87 -1.34
C GLY A 6 -22.49 13.46 -1.99
N ALA A 7 -22.52 14.75 -2.31
CA ALA A 7 -21.40 15.49 -2.89
C ALA A 7 -20.18 15.44 -1.96
N LEU A 8 -19.04 14.93 -2.45
CA LEU A 8 -17.74 15.09 -1.78
C LEU A 8 -17.24 16.52 -2.02
N ALA A 9 -17.29 17.36 -0.98
CA ALA A 9 -16.60 18.64 -0.96
C ALA A 9 -15.23 18.46 -0.27
N VAL A 10 -14.14 18.62 -1.04
CA VAL A 10 -12.78 18.73 -0.49
C VAL A 10 -12.43 20.21 -0.46
N ALA A 11 -12.43 20.82 0.74
CA ALA A 11 -12.08 22.23 0.91
C ALA A 11 -10.55 22.42 0.96
N ALA A 12 -10.02 23.15 -0.03
CA ALA A 12 -8.64 23.62 -0.09
C ALA A 12 -8.55 25.05 0.46
N LEU A 13 -7.57 25.31 1.35
CA LEU A 13 -7.11 26.66 1.67
C LEU A 13 -5.60 26.66 1.91
N ALA A 14 -4.94 27.57 1.21
CA ALA A 14 -3.51 27.86 1.23
C ALA A 14 -3.17 28.86 2.34
N LEU A 15 -1.92 28.81 2.86
CA LEU A 15 -1.06 29.93 3.27
C LEU A 15 0.23 29.42 3.96
N SER A 16 1.17 30.33 4.11
CA SER A 16 2.60 30.22 3.79
C SER A 16 3.55 30.19 5.01
N SER A 17 4.83 29.91 4.71
CA SER A 17 6.06 30.18 5.51
C SER A 17 6.21 29.49 6.87
N ALA A 18 7.38 29.38 7.47
CA ALA A 18 8.80 29.21 7.10
C ALA A 18 9.49 29.03 8.46
N CYS A 19 10.50 28.16 8.58
CA CYS A 19 11.63 28.37 9.49
C CYS A 19 12.68 27.28 9.27
N LYS A 20 13.91 27.74 9.07
CA LYS A 20 15.16 27.01 8.98
C LYS A 20 15.67 26.68 10.38
N HIS A 21 16.53 25.65 10.49
CA HIS A 21 17.76 25.75 11.29
C HIS A 21 18.80 24.73 10.83
N GLU A 22 19.96 25.25 10.42
CA GLU A 22 21.32 24.65 10.41
C GLU A 22 21.86 24.57 11.86
N GLY A 23 22.94 23.88 12.26
CA GLY A 23 24.06 23.19 11.61
C GLY A 23 24.66 22.07 12.52
N ALA A 24 25.50 21.15 11.99
CA ALA A 24 26.98 21.09 12.10
C ALA A 24 27.52 20.94 13.56
N ALA A 25 28.48 20.06 13.93
CA ALA A 25 29.74 19.69 13.26
C ALA A 25 30.36 18.37 13.81
N GLN A 26 31.58 18.07 13.30
CA GLN A 26 32.38 16.84 13.25
C GLN A 26 33.25 16.48 14.48
N ALA A 27 33.85 15.28 14.38
CA ALA A 27 34.76 14.53 15.27
C ALA A 27 36.14 15.20 15.54
N PRO A 28 37.04 14.59 16.35
CA PRO A 28 37.96 13.53 15.83
C PRO A 28 38.37 12.43 16.85
N GLY A 29 38.90 11.29 16.35
CA GLY A 29 39.77 10.36 17.12
C GLY A 29 41.25 10.78 16.98
N PRO A 30 42.27 9.90 17.13
CA PRO A 30 42.33 8.51 17.62
C PRO A 30 43.42 8.30 18.72
N GLY A 31 43.61 7.07 19.20
CA GLY A 31 44.75 6.72 20.06
C GLY A 31 44.98 5.21 20.18
N ALA A 32 46.16 4.75 19.75
CA ALA A 32 46.62 3.37 19.77
C ALA A 32 47.61 3.12 20.92
N ALA A 33 47.65 1.90 21.47
CA ALA A 33 48.81 1.33 22.18
C ALA A 33 48.70 -0.21 22.25
N ALA A 34 49.86 -0.86 22.37
CA ALA A 34 50.16 -2.17 21.81
C ALA A 34 50.31 -3.33 22.84
N THR A 35 50.02 -4.54 22.32
CA THR A 35 50.63 -5.87 22.53
C THR A 35 50.98 -6.43 23.92
N LYS A 36 50.47 -7.64 24.19
CA LYS A 36 51.23 -8.76 24.78
C LYS A 36 50.96 -10.05 23.98
N ARG A 37 52.05 -10.71 23.54
CA ARG A 37 52.08 -12.03 22.89
C ARG A 37 51.88 -13.12 23.94
N THR A 38 50.96 -14.05 23.70
CA THR A 38 50.88 -15.35 24.35
C THR A 38 50.69 -16.44 23.30
N ALA A 39 51.22 -17.61 23.62
CA ALA A 39 51.55 -18.71 22.71
C ALA A 39 50.37 -19.31 21.92
N ALA A 40 50.70 -19.85 20.76
CA ALA A 40 49.79 -20.39 19.76
C ALA A 40 49.09 -21.69 20.21
N PRO A 41 47.75 -21.77 20.10
CA PRO A 41 47.04 -23.04 20.06
C PRO A 41 46.89 -23.53 18.61
N THR A 42 47.06 -24.84 18.44
CA THR A 42 46.87 -25.63 17.22
C THR A 42 45.66 -25.22 16.39
N ARG A 43 45.92 -24.87 15.12
CA ARG A 43 44.95 -24.38 14.13
C ARG A 43 43.97 -25.50 13.74
N LYS A 44 42.74 -25.45 14.25
CA LYS A 44 41.61 -26.19 13.67
C LYS A 44 41.39 -25.73 12.22
N PRO A 45 40.90 -26.60 11.31
CA PRO A 45 40.61 -26.21 9.93
C PRO A 45 39.68 -25.01 9.94
N GLN A 46 40.11 -23.89 9.36
CA GLN A 46 39.24 -22.74 9.14
C GLN A 46 38.17 -23.19 8.16
N SER A 47 36.94 -23.38 8.67
CA SER A 47 35.77 -23.47 7.82
C SER A 47 35.76 -22.22 6.94
N SER A 48 35.73 -22.41 5.62
CA SER A 48 35.50 -21.34 4.66
C SER A 48 34.33 -20.46 5.14
N PRO A 49 34.38 -19.13 4.96
CA PRO A 49 33.27 -18.27 5.31
C PRO A 49 32.01 -18.84 4.67
N ALA A 50 31.03 -19.18 5.51
CA ALA A 50 29.73 -19.66 5.03
C ALA A 50 29.23 -18.64 4.00
N GLU A 51 28.88 -19.14 2.81
CA GLU A 51 28.26 -18.33 1.76
C GLU A 51 27.11 -17.55 2.40
N PRO A 52 27.03 -16.21 2.21
CA PRO A 52 26.00 -15.42 2.85
C PRO A 52 24.62 -16.01 2.52
N PRO A 53 23.72 -16.13 3.51
CA PRO A 53 22.43 -16.76 3.30
C PRO A 53 21.75 -16.13 2.09
N LYS A 54 21.28 -16.98 1.16
CA LYS A 54 20.60 -16.54 -0.06
C LYS A 54 19.52 -15.52 0.29
N PRO A 55 19.40 -14.42 -0.47
CA PRO A 55 18.41 -13.40 -0.18
C PRO A 55 17.02 -14.00 -0.09
N SER A 56 16.25 -13.61 0.92
CA SER A 56 14.88 -14.08 1.21
C SER A 56 13.84 -13.65 0.17
N TYR A 57 14.27 -13.08 -0.95
CA TYR A 57 13.43 -12.55 -2.02
C TYR A 57 13.86 -13.07 -3.40
N ARG A 58 12.96 -12.93 -4.38
CA ARG A 58 13.26 -13.15 -5.80
C ARG A 58 12.75 -11.99 -6.63
N ILE A 59 13.57 -11.52 -7.57
CA ILE A 59 13.19 -10.48 -8.54
C ILE A 59 13.05 -11.11 -9.92
N SER A 60 11.92 -10.88 -10.57
CA SER A 60 11.67 -11.23 -11.97
C SER A 60 11.22 -9.99 -12.71
N ALA A 61 11.57 -9.90 -13.99
CA ALA A 61 11.19 -8.78 -14.81
C ALA A 61 10.04 -9.15 -15.74
N HIS A 62 9.16 -8.19 -15.99
CA HIS A 62 7.91 -8.37 -16.71
C HIS A 62 7.71 -7.23 -17.69
N GLU A 63 7.08 -7.51 -18.83
CA GLU A 63 6.80 -6.49 -19.83
C GLU A 63 5.87 -5.40 -19.28
N SER A 64 5.12 -5.62 -18.21
CA SER A 64 4.32 -4.58 -17.60
C SER A 64 3.94 -4.93 -16.17
N ALA A 65 3.46 -3.94 -15.42
CA ALA A 65 2.83 -4.20 -14.12
C ALA A 65 1.59 -5.10 -14.25
N ALA A 66 0.90 -5.05 -15.40
CA ALA A 66 -0.21 -5.94 -15.71
C ALA A 66 0.25 -7.40 -15.85
N ALA A 67 1.34 -7.65 -16.58
CA ALA A 67 1.95 -8.97 -16.71
C ALA A 67 2.44 -9.50 -15.34
N ALA A 68 3.11 -8.66 -14.55
CA ALA A 68 3.52 -8.99 -13.19
C ALA A 68 2.32 -9.38 -12.30
N LEU A 69 1.22 -8.61 -12.33
CA LEU A 69 0.02 -8.93 -11.57
C LEU A 69 -0.64 -10.23 -12.05
N ARG A 70 -0.66 -10.52 -13.36
CA ARG A 70 -1.15 -11.81 -13.87
C ARG A 70 -0.34 -12.98 -13.35
N ALA A 71 0.99 -12.85 -13.27
CA ALA A 71 1.85 -13.87 -12.68
C ALA A 71 1.52 -14.12 -11.20
N VAL A 72 1.25 -13.06 -10.43
CA VAL A 72 0.76 -13.19 -9.04
C VAL A 72 -0.59 -13.91 -9.00
N LEU A 73 -1.56 -13.51 -9.81
CA LEU A 73 -2.89 -14.12 -9.82
C LEU A 73 -2.86 -15.59 -10.24
N ALA A 74 -1.98 -15.97 -11.17
CA ALA A 74 -1.79 -17.35 -11.61
C ALA A 74 -1.17 -18.21 -10.51
N ALA A 75 -0.24 -17.66 -9.72
CA ALA A 75 0.35 -18.35 -8.57
C ALA A 75 -0.61 -18.49 -7.37
N HIS A 76 -1.71 -17.73 -7.35
CA HIS A 76 -2.70 -17.70 -6.26
C HIS A 76 -4.13 -17.86 -6.81
N PRO A 77 -4.49 -19.01 -7.42
CA PRO A 77 -5.81 -19.22 -8.00
C PRO A 77 -6.92 -19.05 -6.94
N ASP A 78 -6.62 -19.41 -5.69
CA ASP A 78 -7.55 -19.36 -4.56
C ASP A 78 -7.57 -18.05 -3.76
N VAL A 79 -6.90 -17.00 -4.22
CA VAL A 79 -6.96 -15.70 -3.53
C VAL A 79 -8.42 -15.23 -3.39
N ARG A 80 -8.79 -14.87 -2.15
CA ARG A 80 -10.11 -14.29 -1.80
C ARG A 80 -10.00 -12.85 -1.35
N VAL A 81 -8.84 -12.43 -0.87
CA VAL A 81 -8.51 -11.03 -0.54
C VAL A 81 -7.18 -10.67 -1.18
N LEU A 82 -7.17 -9.61 -1.99
CA LEU A 82 -5.96 -9.07 -2.60
C LEU A 82 -5.76 -7.64 -2.12
N GLY A 83 -4.74 -7.45 -1.29
CA GLY A 83 -4.38 -6.15 -0.73
C GLY A 83 -3.32 -5.44 -1.56
N PHE A 84 -3.63 -4.23 -2.00
CA PHE A 84 -2.72 -3.35 -2.71
C PHE A 84 -2.26 -2.22 -1.79
N GLY A 85 -0.96 -2.21 -1.48
CA GLY A 85 -0.31 -1.13 -0.77
C GLY A 85 0.38 -0.19 -1.75
N GLU A 86 0.50 1.09 -1.42
CA GLU A 86 1.39 2.01 -2.13
C GLU A 86 2.33 2.72 -1.15
N TYR A 87 3.51 3.11 -1.64
CA TYR A 87 4.26 4.19 -1.02
C TYR A 87 3.64 5.52 -1.50
N HIS A 88 3.02 6.26 -0.60
CA HIS A 88 2.25 7.45 -0.96
C HIS A 88 3.12 8.54 -1.59
N GLN A 89 2.60 9.15 -2.66
CA GLN A 89 3.19 10.35 -3.24
C GLN A 89 3.12 11.51 -2.23
N LYS A 90 4.26 12.15 -1.98
CA LYS A 90 4.38 13.36 -1.15
C LYS A 90 4.45 14.61 -2.02
N LYS A 91 4.07 15.76 -1.46
CA LYS A 91 4.26 17.07 -2.10
C LYS A 91 5.75 17.30 -2.35
N GLY A 92 6.09 17.66 -3.59
CA GLY A 92 7.48 17.84 -4.03
C GLY A 92 8.12 16.58 -4.62
N ALA A 93 7.46 15.42 -4.54
CA ALA A 93 7.90 14.21 -5.22
C ALA A 93 7.96 14.39 -6.75
N ALA A 94 8.65 13.47 -7.42
CA ALA A 94 8.73 13.45 -8.87
C ALA A 94 7.34 13.56 -9.54
N LYS A 95 7.22 14.39 -10.58
CA LYS A 95 5.96 14.60 -11.31
C LYS A 95 5.74 13.49 -12.34
N VAL A 96 5.58 12.27 -11.84
CA VAL A 96 5.33 11.06 -12.64
C VAL A 96 3.94 10.49 -12.32
N THR A 97 3.46 9.54 -13.13
CA THR A 97 2.16 8.92 -12.87
C THR A 97 2.20 8.14 -11.55
N SER A 98 1.28 8.46 -10.63
CA SER A 98 1.17 7.85 -9.31
C SER A 98 0.80 6.36 -9.37
N ALA A 99 1.05 5.63 -8.28
CA ALA A 99 0.63 4.24 -8.15
C ALA A 99 -0.89 4.09 -8.28
N ILE A 100 -1.68 4.93 -7.59
CA ILE A 100 -3.14 4.88 -7.67
C ILE A 100 -3.68 5.13 -9.09
N LYS A 101 -3.09 6.04 -9.85
CA LYS A 101 -3.51 6.27 -11.23
C LYS A 101 -3.18 5.07 -12.12
N ARG A 102 -1.99 4.46 -11.96
CA ARG A 102 -1.61 3.23 -12.68
C ARG A 102 -2.48 2.04 -12.29
N PHE A 103 -2.80 1.89 -11.01
CA PHE A 103 -3.72 0.86 -10.53
C PHE A 103 -5.10 1.03 -11.16
N THR A 104 -5.65 2.24 -11.09
CA THR A 104 -6.98 2.57 -11.59
C THR A 104 -7.12 2.30 -13.09
N SER A 105 -6.11 2.66 -13.89
CA SER A 105 -6.18 2.53 -15.34
C SER A 105 -5.78 1.14 -15.85
N ALA A 106 -4.78 0.50 -15.26
CA ALA A 106 -4.14 -0.69 -15.82
C ALA A 106 -4.36 -1.97 -15.02
N LEU A 107 -4.51 -1.91 -13.70
CA LEU A 107 -4.56 -3.11 -12.86
C LEU A 107 -5.97 -3.49 -12.43
N LEU A 108 -6.79 -2.51 -12.02
CA LEU A 108 -8.17 -2.74 -11.63
C LEU A 108 -9.01 -3.43 -12.73
N PRO A 109 -8.88 -3.08 -14.03
CA PRO A 109 -9.58 -3.80 -15.09
C PRO A 109 -9.18 -5.27 -15.25
N LEU A 110 -7.98 -5.68 -14.81
CA LEU A 110 -7.53 -7.08 -14.92
C LEU A 110 -8.21 -7.99 -13.91
N VAL A 111 -8.64 -7.43 -12.77
CA VAL A 111 -9.23 -8.18 -11.66
C VAL A 111 -10.74 -8.01 -11.57
N ASN A 112 -11.35 -7.10 -12.32
CA ASN A 112 -12.77 -6.74 -12.20
C ASN A 112 -13.73 -7.92 -12.41
N ALA A 113 -13.39 -8.88 -13.27
CA ALA A 113 -14.20 -10.06 -13.55
C ALA A 113 -14.30 -10.97 -12.32
N ARG A 114 -13.27 -10.98 -11.48
CA ARG A 114 -13.20 -11.73 -10.21
C ARG A 114 -13.53 -10.89 -8.99
N ALA A 115 -13.40 -9.57 -9.07
CA ALA A 115 -13.60 -8.67 -7.95
C ALA A 115 -15.09 -8.36 -7.73
N SER A 116 -15.55 -8.53 -6.49
CA SER A 116 -16.89 -8.12 -6.05
C SER A 116 -16.88 -6.73 -5.41
N ASP A 117 -15.82 -6.42 -4.65
CA ASP A 117 -15.74 -5.27 -3.77
C ASP A 117 -14.32 -4.67 -3.80
N LEU A 118 -14.23 -3.35 -3.63
CA LEU A 118 -12.98 -2.60 -3.45
C LEU A 118 -13.08 -1.77 -2.16
N ILE A 119 -12.24 -2.07 -1.19
CA ILE A 119 -12.11 -1.31 0.05
C ILE A 119 -10.95 -0.34 -0.13
N VAL A 120 -11.19 0.95 0.08
CA VAL A 120 -10.18 2.01 -0.08
C VAL A 120 -9.83 2.59 1.28
N GLU A 121 -8.54 2.70 1.58
CA GLU A 121 -8.00 3.41 2.75
C GLU A 121 -8.21 4.91 2.60
N THR A 122 -9.45 5.31 2.84
CA THR A 122 -9.89 6.70 2.86
C THR A 122 -11.17 6.76 3.69
N TRP A 123 -11.46 7.92 4.25
CA TRP A 123 -12.71 8.21 4.94
C TRP A 123 -13.19 9.59 4.52
N VAL A 124 -14.48 9.84 4.70
CA VAL A 124 -15.06 11.17 4.55
C VAL A 124 -15.48 11.68 5.92
N SER A 125 -15.25 12.96 6.16
CA SER A 125 -15.92 13.69 7.25
C SER A 125 -17.41 13.73 6.97
N THR A 126 -18.24 13.53 7.99
CA THR A 126 -19.71 13.48 7.83
C THR A 126 -20.40 14.75 8.31
N GLY A 127 -19.67 15.68 8.92
CA GLY A 127 -20.22 16.83 9.62
C GLY A 127 -20.69 16.52 11.03
N ALA A 128 -20.94 15.24 11.35
CA ALA A 128 -21.62 14.82 12.58
C ALA A 128 -20.82 15.10 13.86
N CYS A 129 -19.49 15.23 13.75
CA CYS A 129 -18.62 15.48 14.90
C CYS A 129 -18.12 16.94 14.99
N GLY A 130 -18.73 17.85 14.21
CA GLY A 130 -18.44 19.28 14.23
C GLY A 130 -16.96 19.63 13.98
N LYS A 131 -16.44 20.62 14.73
CA LYS A 131 -15.05 21.11 14.54
C LYS A 131 -13.98 20.03 14.82
N THR A 132 -14.32 18.96 15.55
CA THR A 132 -13.38 17.88 15.88
C THR A 132 -12.88 17.16 14.63
N GLU A 133 -13.79 16.70 13.77
CA GLU A 133 -13.42 15.97 12.54
C GLU A 133 -12.65 16.86 11.56
N GLN A 134 -13.05 18.12 11.42
CA GLN A 134 -12.40 19.09 10.55
C GLN A 134 -10.95 19.36 10.98
N ARG A 135 -10.71 19.48 12.30
CA ARG A 135 -9.35 19.65 12.85
C ARG A 135 -8.49 18.44 12.58
N VAL A 136 -8.99 17.23 12.84
CA VAL A 136 -8.23 15.99 12.59
C VAL A 136 -7.91 15.87 11.10
N ALA A 137 -8.89 16.04 10.20
CA ALA A 137 -8.68 15.99 8.76
C ALA A 137 -7.65 17.03 8.29
N LYS A 138 -7.69 18.27 8.81
CA LYS A 138 -6.72 19.32 8.49
C LYS A 138 -5.31 18.96 8.94
N VAL A 139 -5.14 18.44 10.16
CA VAL A 139 -3.84 18.03 10.71
C VAL A 139 -3.25 16.85 9.94
N VAL A 140 -4.07 15.84 9.63
CA VAL A 140 -3.65 14.67 8.84
C VAL A 140 -3.22 15.11 7.44
N ARG A 141 -3.99 15.97 6.76
CA ARG A 141 -3.60 16.51 5.44
C ARG A 141 -2.28 17.28 5.48
N LYS A 142 -2.09 18.13 6.51
CA LYS A 142 -0.83 18.88 6.69
C LYS A 142 0.37 17.95 6.90
N THR A 143 0.17 16.84 7.61
CA THR A 143 1.24 15.91 7.98
C THR A 143 1.61 14.96 6.86
N THR A 144 0.60 14.39 6.18
CA THR A 144 0.80 13.47 5.06
C THR A 144 1.36 14.16 3.82
N LYS A 145 1.14 15.48 3.68
CA LYS A 145 1.60 16.29 2.54
C LYS A 145 1.19 15.68 1.20
N ARG A 146 0.03 15.03 1.11
CA ARG A 146 -0.45 14.41 -0.13
C ARG A 146 -0.86 15.50 -1.13
N PRO A 147 -0.48 15.43 -2.42
CA PRO A 147 -0.95 16.38 -3.42
C PRO A 147 -2.47 16.30 -3.63
N VAL A 148 -3.13 17.46 -3.84
CA VAL A 148 -4.58 17.54 -4.13
C VAL A 148 -4.96 16.71 -5.37
N THR A 149 -4.09 16.68 -6.38
CA THR A 149 -4.29 15.84 -7.56
C THR A 149 -4.39 14.36 -7.21
N THR A 150 -3.62 13.88 -6.24
CA THR A 150 -3.66 12.50 -5.78
C THR A 150 -4.92 12.22 -4.94
N GLU A 151 -5.42 13.19 -4.17
CA GLU A 151 -6.73 13.07 -3.50
C GLU A 151 -7.86 12.91 -4.53
N ASN A 152 -7.82 13.67 -5.64
CA ASN A 152 -8.75 13.51 -6.75
C ASN A 152 -8.64 12.13 -7.44
N GLU A 153 -7.45 11.52 -7.44
CA GLU A 153 -7.25 10.17 -7.96
C GLU A 153 -7.95 9.10 -7.11
N VAL A 154 -8.10 9.30 -5.79
CA VAL A 154 -8.89 8.41 -4.92
C VAL A 154 -10.37 8.42 -5.32
N VAL A 155 -10.93 9.61 -5.55
CA VAL A 155 -12.31 9.74 -6.05
C VAL A 155 -12.46 9.10 -7.43
N THR A 156 -11.44 9.27 -8.28
CA THR A 156 -11.41 8.64 -9.62
C THR A 156 -11.38 7.12 -9.52
N LEU A 157 -10.60 6.55 -8.61
CA LEU A 157 -10.55 5.12 -8.33
C LEU A 157 -11.94 4.59 -7.93
N ILE A 158 -12.60 5.25 -6.98
CA ILE A 158 -13.93 4.86 -6.50
C ILE A 158 -14.95 4.85 -7.66
N LYS A 159 -14.98 5.92 -8.46
CA LYS A 159 -15.86 6.03 -9.64
C LYS A 159 -15.53 4.95 -10.69
N ARG A 160 -14.25 4.64 -10.90
CA ARG A 160 -13.83 3.61 -11.85
C ARG A 160 -14.23 2.20 -11.38
N ALA A 161 -14.11 1.90 -10.09
CA ALA A 161 -14.55 0.63 -9.52
C ALA A 161 -16.06 0.42 -9.73
N ASP A 162 -16.87 1.43 -9.43
CA ASP A 162 -18.32 1.39 -9.64
C ASP A 162 -18.69 1.14 -11.10
N LYS A 163 -18.07 1.88 -12.04
CA LYS A 163 -18.22 1.67 -13.49
C LYS A 163 -17.81 0.26 -13.96
N LEU A 164 -16.92 -0.42 -13.24
CA LEU A 164 -16.49 -1.79 -13.52
C LEU A 164 -17.30 -2.84 -12.74
N HIS A 165 -18.39 -2.42 -12.08
CA HIS A 165 -19.23 -3.26 -11.22
C HIS A 165 -18.42 -3.96 -10.11
N VAL A 166 -17.49 -3.22 -9.53
CA VAL A 166 -16.75 -3.57 -8.31
C VAL A 166 -17.22 -2.60 -7.24
N ARG A 167 -17.94 -3.09 -6.22
CA ARG A 167 -18.59 -2.23 -5.23
C ARG A 167 -17.54 -1.50 -4.39
N PRO A 168 -17.44 -0.17 -4.44
CA PRO A 168 -16.48 0.56 -3.62
C PRO A 168 -16.98 0.69 -2.18
N HIS A 169 -16.03 0.63 -1.23
CA HIS A 169 -16.23 0.87 0.19
C HIS A 169 -15.15 1.81 0.67
N ILE A 170 -15.55 2.77 1.50
CA ILE A 170 -14.62 3.63 2.24
C ILE A 170 -14.76 3.35 3.74
N LEU A 171 -13.80 3.83 4.51
CA LEU A 171 -13.79 3.75 5.97
C LEU A 171 -14.79 4.76 6.57
N LYS A 172 -15.23 4.49 7.80
CA LYS A 172 -16.17 5.33 8.53
C LYS A 172 -15.59 5.62 9.91
N MET A 173 -15.25 6.88 10.15
CA MET A 173 -14.83 7.35 11.47
C MET A 173 -16.03 7.84 12.27
N THR A 174 -16.20 7.30 13.48
CA THR A 174 -17.18 7.77 14.45
C THR A 174 -16.63 8.96 15.25
N CYS A 175 -17.48 9.67 15.99
CA CYS A 175 -16.99 10.73 16.89
C CYS A 175 -16.10 10.16 18.00
N LYS A 176 -16.39 8.94 18.47
CA LYS A 176 -15.52 8.21 19.42
C LYS A 176 -14.14 7.95 18.82
N ASP A 177 -14.08 7.59 17.54
CA ASP A 177 -12.80 7.39 16.84
C ASP A 177 -11.99 8.69 16.78
N TYR A 178 -12.63 9.81 16.45
CA TYR A 178 -11.96 11.11 16.40
C TYR A 178 -11.43 11.58 17.76
N GLU A 179 -12.15 11.31 18.85
CA GLU A 179 -11.66 11.61 20.19
C GLU A 179 -10.55 10.62 20.62
N HIS A 180 -10.66 9.34 20.25
CA HIS A 180 -9.65 8.33 20.56
C HIS A 180 -8.27 8.66 19.97
N VAL A 181 -8.23 9.12 18.71
CA VAL A 181 -6.98 9.52 18.02
C VAL A 181 -6.50 10.90 18.43
N ARG A 182 -7.20 11.57 19.35
CA ARG A 182 -6.88 12.94 19.75
C ARG A 182 -6.80 13.13 21.27
N PRO A 183 -6.04 12.29 22.01
CA PRO A 183 -5.92 12.42 23.45
C PRO A 183 -5.44 13.83 23.82
N LYS A 184 -6.06 14.43 24.84
CA LYS A 184 -5.74 15.80 25.30
C LYS A 184 -5.84 16.86 24.18
N GLY A 185 -6.65 16.63 23.16
CA GLY A 185 -6.89 17.59 22.08
C GLY A 185 -5.84 17.62 20.95
N LYS A 186 -4.77 16.79 21.02
CA LYS A 186 -3.74 16.70 19.97
C LYS A 186 -3.82 15.38 19.20
N VAL A 187 -3.63 15.42 17.88
CA VAL A 187 -3.67 14.21 17.05
C VAL A 187 -2.48 13.32 17.39
N ASP A 188 -2.78 12.08 17.79
CA ASP A 188 -1.82 11.00 18.01
C ASP A 188 -1.76 10.14 16.74
N PHE A 189 -0.67 10.25 15.99
CA PHE A 189 -0.50 9.55 14.71
C PHE A 189 -0.34 8.05 14.88
N ALA A 190 0.22 7.56 15.99
CA ALA A 190 0.32 6.13 16.24
C ALA A 190 -1.08 5.53 16.45
N ARG A 191 -1.93 6.20 17.24
CA ARG A 191 -3.35 5.80 17.38
C ARG A 191 -4.10 5.90 16.06
N PHE A 192 -3.85 6.95 15.29
CA PHE A 192 -4.48 7.15 13.99
C PHE A 192 -4.13 6.03 12.98
N LEU A 193 -2.84 5.69 12.86
CA LEU A 193 -2.37 4.59 12.02
C LEU A 193 -2.98 3.26 12.46
N LYS A 194 -2.92 2.96 13.76
CA LYS A 194 -3.52 1.74 14.31
C LYS A 194 -5.01 1.64 14.00
N LEU A 195 -5.75 2.71 14.27
CA LEU A 195 -7.19 2.77 13.98
C LEU A 195 -7.46 2.53 12.48
N THR A 196 -6.66 3.12 11.60
CA THR A 196 -6.82 2.96 10.14
C THR A 196 -6.65 1.50 9.74
N GLY A 197 -5.59 0.84 10.19
CA GLY A 197 -5.37 -0.59 9.97
C GLY A 197 -6.49 -1.47 10.54
N ASP A 198 -6.97 -1.14 11.74
CA ASP A 198 -8.08 -1.85 12.39
C ASP A 198 -9.40 -1.69 11.63
N GLN A 199 -9.70 -0.50 11.12
CA GLN A 199 -10.89 -0.26 10.32
C GLN A 199 -10.84 -0.96 8.96
N LEU A 200 -9.66 -1.01 8.32
CA LEU A 200 -9.46 -1.79 7.09
C LEU A 200 -9.74 -3.27 7.33
N LEU A 201 -9.15 -3.85 8.38
CA LEU A 201 -9.40 -5.25 8.75
C LEU A 201 -10.89 -5.50 9.02
N ALA A 202 -11.52 -4.65 9.83
CA ALA A 202 -12.94 -4.79 10.16
C ALA A 202 -13.81 -4.73 8.90
N LYS A 203 -13.48 -3.86 7.94
CA LYS A 203 -14.20 -3.77 6.66
C LYS A 203 -13.97 -5.00 5.78
N ILE A 204 -12.75 -5.54 5.70
CA ILE A 204 -12.44 -6.78 4.98
C ILE A 204 -13.29 -7.94 5.51
N VAL A 205 -13.31 -8.11 6.84
CA VAL A 205 -14.07 -9.17 7.51
C VAL A 205 -15.57 -8.99 7.27
N ALA A 206 -16.09 -7.78 7.43
CA ALA A 206 -17.51 -7.49 7.23
C ALA A 206 -17.95 -7.77 5.79
N VAL A 207 -17.22 -7.28 4.78
CA VAL A 207 -17.54 -7.51 3.37
C VAL A 207 -17.53 -8.99 3.05
N ARG A 208 -16.55 -9.75 3.53
CA ARG A 208 -16.51 -11.20 3.33
C ARG A 208 -17.71 -11.90 3.97
N LYS A 209 -18.03 -11.57 5.22
CA LYS A 209 -19.20 -12.11 5.92
C LYS A 209 -20.50 -11.83 5.14
N ASP A 210 -20.67 -10.62 4.63
CA ASP A 210 -21.83 -10.25 3.82
C ASP A 210 -21.93 -11.08 2.54
N ARG A 211 -20.80 -11.36 1.88
CA ARG A 211 -20.76 -12.19 0.67
C ARG A 211 -21.06 -13.65 0.98
N ASP A 212 -20.57 -14.18 2.08
CA ASP A 212 -20.83 -15.55 2.51
C ASP A 212 -22.30 -15.72 2.92
N ALA A 213 -22.88 -14.76 3.65
CA ALA A 213 -24.31 -14.75 3.97
C ALA A 213 -25.17 -14.67 2.70
N LEU A 214 -24.77 -13.87 1.71
CA LEU A 214 -25.48 -13.80 0.43
C LEU A 214 -25.40 -15.12 -0.35
N ARG A 215 -24.24 -15.81 -0.34
CA ARG A 215 -24.10 -17.14 -0.95
C ARG A 215 -25.02 -18.15 -0.27
N ALA A 216 -25.03 -18.20 1.06
CA ALA A 216 -25.89 -19.09 1.84
C ALA A 216 -27.38 -18.86 1.51
N LYS A 217 -27.82 -17.58 1.50
CA LYS A 217 -29.19 -17.22 1.13
C LYS A 217 -29.57 -17.67 -0.29
N LEU A 218 -28.63 -17.62 -1.23
CA LEU A 218 -28.89 -17.97 -2.63
C LEU A 218 -28.75 -19.46 -2.93
N ALA A 219 -28.13 -20.25 -2.04
CA ALA A 219 -27.91 -21.69 -2.27
C ALA A 219 -29.22 -22.41 -2.62
N ASN A 220 -30.28 -22.14 -1.84
CA ASN A 220 -31.58 -22.81 -1.99
C ASN A 220 -32.64 -21.95 -2.69
N ALA A 221 -32.29 -20.72 -3.09
CA ALA A 221 -33.23 -19.83 -3.76
C ALA A 221 -33.58 -20.36 -5.17
N LYS A 222 -34.89 -20.37 -5.49
CA LYS A 222 -35.43 -20.83 -6.78
C LYS A 222 -35.56 -19.66 -7.78
N GLY A 223 -35.66 -19.99 -9.06
CA GLY A 223 -35.95 -19.06 -10.15
C GLY A 223 -34.72 -18.44 -10.84
N ASN A 224 -34.94 -17.89 -12.04
CA ASN A 224 -33.90 -17.42 -12.94
C ASN A 224 -33.02 -16.30 -12.34
N LYS A 225 -33.63 -15.41 -11.53
CA LYS A 225 -32.90 -14.35 -10.83
C LYS A 225 -31.89 -14.91 -9.81
N ALA A 226 -32.29 -15.91 -9.03
CA ALA A 226 -31.40 -16.56 -8.07
C ALA A 226 -30.25 -17.29 -8.77
N ALA A 227 -30.55 -18.01 -9.86
CA ALA A 227 -29.54 -18.67 -10.68
C ALA A 227 -28.50 -17.68 -11.24
N ARG A 228 -28.96 -16.55 -11.81
CA ARG A 228 -28.07 -15.48 -12.30
C ARG A 228 -27.18 -14.91 -11.19
N MET A 229 -27.75 -14.65 -10.01
CA MET A 229 -26.98 -14.11 -8.88
C MET A 229 -25.95 -15.12 -8.35
N ARG A 230 -26.28 -16.42 -8.29
CA ARG A 230 -25.31 -17.48 -7.97
C ARG A 230 -24.15 -17.48 -8.95
N ALA A 231 -24.42 -17.43 -10.26
CA ALA A 231 -23.40 -17.40 -11.29
C ALA A 231 -22.48 -16.16 -11.17
N ILE A 232 -23.04 -14.99 -10.85
CA ILE A 232 -22.25 -13.77 -10.61
C ILE A 232 -21.34 -13.94 -9.38
N LEU A 233 -21.87 -14.44 -8.26
CA LEU A 233 -21.08 -14.61 -7.02
C LEU A 233 -20.04 -15.71 -7.10
N ALA A 234 -20.28 -16.74 -7.92
CA ALA A 234 -19.31 -17.79 -8.21
C ALA A 234 -18.09 -17.23 -8.97
N ARG A 235 -18.28 -16.23 -9.84
CA ARG A 235 -17.19 -15.56 -10.57
C ARG A 235 -16.54 -14.45 -9.74
N LYS A 236 -17.34 -13.64 -9.04
CA LYS A 236 -16.89 -12.47 -8.27
C LYS A 236 -16.61 -12.84 -6.81
N GLN A 237 -15.50 -13.54 -6.56
CA GLN A 237 -15.11 -14.01 -5.23
C GLN A 237 -14.04 -13.16 -4.53
N LEU A 238 -13.42 -12.22 -5.25
CA LEU A 238 -12.26 -11.47 -4.78
C LEU A 238 -12.69 -10.14 -4.13
N VAL A 239 -12.21 -9.89 -2.91
CA VAL A 239 -12.26 -8.58 -2.26
C VAL A 239 -10.92 -7.89 -2.46
N LEU A 240 -10.95 -6.68 -3.02
CA LEU A 240 -9.75 -5.84 -3.18
C LEU A 240 -9.63 -4.88 -2.01
N VAL A 241 -8.41 -4.59 -1.60
CA VAL A 241 -8.10 -3.51 -0.64
C VAL A 241 -7.06 -2.62 -1.29
N TYR A 242 -7.20 -1.30 -1.20
CA TYR A 242 -6.23 -0.33 -1.72
C TYR A 242 -5.89 0.70 -0.66
N GLY A 243 -4.61 0.82 -0.29
CA GLY A 243 -4.17 1.72 0.76
C GLY A 243 -2.65 1.88 0.84
N GLY A 244 -2.13 2.23 2.02
CA GLY A 244 -0.70 2.34 2.26
C GLY A 244 -0.04 0.98 2.44
N ALA A 245 1.18 0.81 1.89
CA ALA A 245 1.95 -0.42 2.01
C ALA A 245 2.19 -0.84 3.49
N LEU A 246 2.39 0.14 4.38
CA LEU A 246 2.57 -0.09 5.82
C LEU A 246 1.41 -0.87 6.45
N HIS A 247 0.16 -0.55 6.09
CA HIS A 247 -1.00 -1.27 6.62
C HIS A 247 -1.18 -2.64 5.96
N ASN A 248 -0.80 -2.76 4.68
CA ASN A 248 -0.96 -3.97 3.86
C ASN A 248 0.08 -5.06 4.19
N ASP A 249 1.18 -4.70 4.85
CA ASP A 249 2.32 -5.59 5.08
C ASP A 249 1.92 -6.91 5.74
N ARG A 250 2.20 -8.05 5.08
CA ARG A 250 1.93 -9.40 5.57
C ARG A 250 2.98 -9.86 6.59
N ALA A 251 4.19 -9.33 6.54
CA ALA A 251 5.30 -9.67 7.41
C ALA A 251 6.00 -8.40 7.94
N PRO A 252 5.26 -7.53 8.66
CA PRO A 252 5.77 -6.25 9.12
C PRO A 252 6.93 -6.40 10.10
N SER A 253 7.81 -5.40 10.15
CA SER A 253 8.79 -5.28 11.23
C SER A 253 8.09 -5.20 12.59
N LYS A 254 8.84 -5.47 13.66
CA LYS A 254 8.31 -5.37 15.03
C LYS A 254 7.73 -3.98 15.33
N GLU A 255 8.34 -2.90 14.81
CA GLU A 255 7.84 -1.55 15.03
C GLU A 255 6.50 -1.29 14.33
N PHE A 256 6.27 -1.90 13.15
CA PHE A 256 5.07 -1.64 12.34
C PHE A 256 3.95 -2.67 12.52
N ALA A 257 4.22 -3.77 13.22
CA ALA A 257 3.28 -4.87 13.40
C ALA A 257 1.91 -4.45 13.99
N ALA A 258 1.91 -3.43 14.86
CA ALA A 258 0.68 -2.93 15.48
C ALA A 258 -0.25 -2.19 14.49
N TYR A 259 0.28 -1.71 13.36
CA TYR A 259 -0.45 -0.93 12.36
C TYR A 259 -0.87 -1.78 11.17
N ALA A 260 -0.11 -2.83 10.86
CA ALA A 260 -0.42 -3.73 9.77
C ALA A 260 -1.70 -4.55 10.02
N TYR A 261 -2.58 -4.60 9.03
CA TYR A 261 -3.68 -5.56 9.00
C TYR A 261 -3.29 -6.87 8.29
N GLY A 262 -2.23 -6.89 7.47
CA GLY A 262 -1.86 -8.02 6.62
C GLY A 262 -1.83 -9.39 7.32
N PRO A 263 -1.17 -9.56 8.48
CA PRO A 263 -1.14 -10.86 9.17
C PRO A 263 -2.55 -11.28 9.63
N ARG A 264 -3.33 -10.32 10.14
CA ARG A 264 -4.69 -10.55 10.64
C ARG A 264 -5.68 -10.82 9.49
N ALA A 265 -5.52 -10.14 8.36
CA ALA A 265 -6.29 -10.38 7.16
C ALA A 265 -5.97 -11.75 6.55
N SER A 266 -4.70 -12.18 6.56
CA SER A 266 -4.34 -13.54 6.17
C SER A 266 -5.00 -14.58 7.07
N LYS A 267 -4.95 -14.39 8.39
CA LYS A 267 -5.62 -15.30 9.32
C LYS A 267 -7.13 -15.35 9.07
N ALA A 268 -7.77 -14.19 8.89
CA ALA A 268 -9.20 -14.11 8.66
C ALA A 268 -9.63 -14.71 7.30
N ALA A 269 -8.82 -14.54 6.26
CA ALA A 269 -9.08 -15.08 4.92
C ALA A 269 -8.94 -16.60 4.83
N GLY A 270 -8.13 -17.18 5.71
CA GLY A 270 -7.66 -18.56 5.61
C GLY A 270 -6.30 -18.63 4.90
N GLU A 271 -5.56 -19.70 5.18
CA GLU A 271 -4.23 -19.92 4.62
C GLU A 271 -4.23 -19.84 3.09
N GLY A 272 -3.25 -19.14 2.51
CA GLY A 272 -3.14 -18.93 1.06
C GLY A 272 -4.20 -18.02 0.42
N ARG A 273 -5.20 -17.53 1.16
CA ARG A 273 -6.35 -16.78 0.59
C ARG A 273 -6.23 -15.26 0.69
N TYR A 274 -5.21 -14.75 1.37
CA TYR A 274 -4.81 -13.35 1.33
C TYR A 274 -3.47 -13.21 0.61
N VAL A 275 -3.42 -12.30 -0.36
CA VAL A 275 -2.18 -11.95 -1.06
C VAL A 275 -1.96 -10.45 -0.93
N GLU A 276 -0.74 -10.09 -0.59
CA GLU A 276 -0.25 -8.73 -0.51
C GLU A 276 0.53 -8.38 -1.79
N VAL A 277 0.19 -7.25 -2.42
CA VAL A 277 0.88 -6.70 -3.59
C VAL A 277 1.13 -5.20 -3.38
N ASP A 278 2.33 -4.81 -3.00
CA ASP A 278 2.68 -3.40 -2.92
C ASP A 278 3.06 -2.83 -4.28
N LEU A 279 2.63 -1.61 -4.57
CA LEU A 279 2.81 -0.91 -5.84
C LEU A 279 3.78 0.25 -5.62
N PHE A 280 4.98 0.13 -6.17
CA PHE A 280 6.02 1.13 -6.00
C PHE A 280 6.34 1.85 -7.31
N VAL A 281 6.32 3.19 -7.23
CA VAL A 281 6.86 4.07 -8.26
C VAL A 281 8.34 4.29 -7.95
N PRO A 282 9.28 3.91 -8.84
CA PRO A 282 10.71 4.01 -8.57
C PRO A 282 11.13 5.35 -7.99
N GLU A 283 10.65 6.44 -8.61
CA GLU A 283 11.01 7.79 -8.27
C GLU A 283 10.55 8.21 -6.86
N TYR A 284 9.55 7.54 -6.27
CA TYR A 284 9.08 7.82 -4.92
C TYR A 284 9.85 7.02 -3.87
N ILE A 285 10.16 5.76 -4.17
CA ILE A 285 10.87 4.87 -3.23
C ILE A 285 12.37 5.14 -3.19
N GLU A 286 12.93 5.83 -4.20
CA GLU A 286 14.32 6.28 -4.25
C GLU A 286 14.56 7.65 -3.59
N GLU A 287 13.52 8.33 -3.12
CA GLU A 287 13.68 9.56 -2.36
C GLU A 287 14.48 9.32 -1.07
N LYS A 288 15.32 10.29 -0.70
CA LYS A 288 16.06 10.26 0.57
C LYS A 288 15.09 10.10 1.75
N GLY A 289 15.38 9.14 2.64
CA GLY A 289 14.55 8.83 3.81
C GLY A 289 13.32 7.97 3.51
N SER A 290 13.25 7.34 2.34
CA SER A 290 12.26 6.30 2.07
C SER A 290 12.56 5.05 2.91
N LEU A 291 11.61 4.61 3.73
CA LEU A 291 11.72 3.35 4.49
C LEU A 291 11.87 2.13 3.57
N VAL A 292 11.35 2.20 2.34
CA VAL A 292 11.51 1.12 1.35
C VAL A 292 12.98 0.94 0.95
N SER A 293 13.83 1.94 1.15
CA SER A 293 15.26 1.83 0.84
C SER A 293 16.03 0.89 1.80
N GLU A 294 15.44 0.54 2.93
CA GLU A 294 15.99 -0.37 3.93
C GLU A 294 15.69 -1.85 3.63
N GLU A 295 14.83 -2.10 2.65
CA GLU A 295 14.45 -3.44 2.23
C GLU A 295 15.63 -4.20 1.58
N GLY A 296 15.80 -5.48 1.91
CA GLY A 296 16.91 -6.30 1.41
C GLY A 296 16.96 -6.44 -0.12
N TRP A 297 15.84 -6.23 -0.81
CA TRP A 297 15.73 -6.27 -2.28
C TRP A 297 16.04 -4.95 -2.96
N PHE A 298 16.14 -3.85 -2.21
CA PHE A 298 16.20 -2.50 -2.78
C PHE A 298 17.43 -2.27 -3.63
N ALA A 299 18.60 -2.72 -3.19
CA ALA A 299 19.85 -2.59 -3.94
C ALA A 299 19.79 -3.32 -5.30
N GLU A 300 19.17 -4.50 -5.35
CA GLU A 300 19.01 -5.26 -6.59
C GLU A 300 17.94 -4.64 -7.50
N PHE A 301 16.83 -4.15 -6.93
CA PHE A 301 15.86 -3.32 -7.64
C PHE A 301 16.57 -2.18 -8.37
N ARG A 302 17.42 -1.40 -7.68
CA ARG A 302 18.09 -0.23 -8.29
C ARG A 302 18.95 -0.60 -9.49
N ARG A 303 19.62 -1.75 -9.45
CA ARG A 303 20.43 -2.27 -10.58
C ARG A 303 19.58 -2.71 -11.78
N ARG A 304 18.38 -3.25 -11.54
CA ARG A 304 17.51 -3.81 -12.58
C ARG A 304 16.45 -2.83 -13.11
N ALA A 305 16.13 -1.78 -12.36
CA ALA A 305 15.05 -0.85 -12.68
C ALA A 305 15.34 -0.06 -13.96
N SER A 306 14.42 -0.12 -14.93
CA SER A 306 14.56 0.52 -16.23
C SER A 306 13.22 1.05 -16.74
N ALA A 307 13.25 1.76 -17.87
CA ALA A 307 12.04 2.24 -18.54
C ALA A 307 11.28 1.13 -19.32
N GLN A 308 11.92 -0.02 -19.55
CA GLN A 308 11.41 -1.07 -20.45
C GLN A 308 10.59 -2.14 -19.74
N GLN A 309 10.80 -2.39 -18.46
CA GLN A 309 10.19 -3.51 -17.74
C GLN A 309 9.76 -3.11 -16.33
N ALA A 310 8.66 -3.71 -15.86
CA ALA A 310 8.28 -3.70 -14.46
C ALA A 310 9.01 -4.83 -13.75
N LEU A 311 9.26 -4.68 -12.45
CA LEU A 311 9.85 -5.74 -11.64
C LEU A 311 8.79 -6.31 -10.70
N LEU A 312 8.71 -7.63 -10.63
CA LEU A 312 7.96 -8.36 -9.62
C LEU A 312 8.96 -8.89 -8.60
N ILE A 313 8.80 -8.45 -7.36
CA ILE A 313 9.60 -8.85 -6.22
C ILE A 313 8.73 -9.75 -5.35
N ARG A 314 9.09 -11.03 -5.25
CA ARG A 314 8.50 -11.95 -4.27
C ARG A 314 9.29 -11.83 -2.98
N ARG A 315 8.66 -11.28 -1.93
CA ARG A 315 9.27 -11.12 -0.60
C ARG A 315 9.07 -12.34 0.30
N GLY A 316 8.08 -13.17 -0.03
CA GLY A 316 7.76 -14.40 0.69
C GLY A 316 6.51 -15.08 0.15
N PRO A 317 6.00 -16.12 0.85
CA PRO A 317 4.70 -16.72 0.52
C PRO A 317 3.56 -15.69 0.62
N GLY A 318 2.89 -15.42 -0.50
CA GLY A 318 1.76 -14.50 -0.55
C GLY A 318 2.10 -13.00 -0.36
N SER A 319 3.38 -12.62 -0.42
CA SER A 319 3.84 -11.23 -0.31
C SER A 319 4.69 -10.82 -1.50
N TYR A 320 4.23 -9.78 -2.21
CA TYR A 320 4.81 -9.29 -3.45
C TYR A 320 4.91 -7.77 -3.46
N ALA A 321 5.89 -7.26 -4.20
CA ALA A 321 5.90 -5.88 -4.66
C ALA A 321 6.02 -5.83 -6.19
N ILE A 322 5.23 -4.97 -6.83
CA ILE A 322 5.36 -4.60 -8.23
C ILE A 322 5.99 -3.21 -8.27
N VAL A 323 7.22 -3.16 -8.75
CA VAL A 323 7.88 -1.89 -9.04
C VAL A 323 7.61 -1.51 -10.49
N PHE A 324 6.95 -0.37 -10.70
CA PHE A 324 6.65 0.11 -12.04
C PHE A 324 7.92 0.40 -12.84
N ARG A 325 7.81 0.40 -14.17
CA ARG A 325 8.83 0.94 -15.08
C ARG A 325 9.22 2.34 -14.64
N ARG A 326 10.52 2.66 -14.68
CA ARG A 326 10.99 4.04 -14.54
C ARG A 326 10.34 4.91 -15.61
N SER A 327 9.99 6.13 -15.26
CA SER A 327 9.55 7.11 -16.25
C SER A 327 10.74 7.44 -17.15
N ALA A 328 10.50 7.57 -18.45
CA ALA A 328 11.54 8.04 -19.36
C ALA A 328 12.05 9.40 -18.86
N LYS A 329 13.37 9.58 -18.80
CA LYS A 329 13.93 10.92 -18.58
C LYS A 329 13.40 11.81 -19.69
N LYS A 330 12.73 12.91 -19.34
CA LYS A 330 12.44 13.94 -20.35
C LYS A 330 13.78 14.42 -20.90
N VAL A 331 14.10 14.04 -22.13
CA VAL A 331 15.17 14.69 -22.88
C VAL A 331 14.66 16.13 -23.08
N ALA A 332 15.32 17.10 -22.46
CA ALA A 332 15.03 18.50 -22.74
C ALA A 332 15.22 18.69 -24.26
N PRO A 333 14.28 19.35 -24.96
CA PRO A 333 14.50 19.66 -26.36
C PRO A 333 15.82 20.40 -26.46
N LYS A 334 16.74 19.89 -27.29
CA LYS A 334 17.94 20.64 -27.66
C LYS A 334 17.43 21.96 -28.20
N THR A 335 17.72 23.05 -27.49
CA THR A 335 17.52 24.40 -28.01
C THR A 335 18.47 24.55 -29.20
N GLY A 336 18.02 24.09 -30.36
CA GLY A 336 18.61 24.47 -31.63
C GLY A 336 18.40 25.98 -31.73
N LYS A 337 19.49 26.72 -31.58
CA LYS A 337 19.53 28.11 -32.03
C LYS A 337 19.39 28.06 -33.56
N PRO A 338 18.52 28.89 -34.16
CA PRO A 338 18.49 29.06 -35.61
C PRO A 338 19.83 29.53 -36.15
#